data_AF-E4Y977-F1
#
_entry.id   AF-E4Y977-F1
#
_cell.length_a   1.000
_cell.length_b   1.000
_cell.length_c   1.000
_cell.angle_alpha   90.00
_cell.angle_beta   90.00
_cell.angle_gamma   90.00
#
_symmetry.space_group_name_H-M   'P 1'
#
loop_
_entity.id
_entity.type
_entity.pdbx_description
1 polymer ?
#
loop_
_entity_poly.entity_id
_entity_poly.type
_entity_poly.pdbx_seq_one_letter_code
_entity_poly.pdbx_strand_id
1 'polypeptide(L)'
;MSEPNSIQKCDEAKRTALHWAVDREHFDVVEFLLSKTCFSLVNAADEDGCTALHYAATSESEKIAKILVRFGADPNICDNDGETPLSIAPSFF
;
A
#
# COMPACT_ATOMS: atom_id res chain seq x y z
N MET A 1 -13.85 22.54 11.38
CA MET A 1 -12.60 22.33 12.15
C MET A 1 -12.05 20.99 11.70
N SER A 2 -11.07 21.03 10.82
CA SER A 2 -10.53 19.87 10.11
C SER A 2 -9.66 19.08 11.09
N GLU A 3 -10.16 17.95 11.57
CA GLU A 3 -9.40 17.01 12.40
C GLU A 3 -8.07 16.68 11.70
N PRO A 4 -6.90 16.95 12.31
CA PRO A 4 -5.62 16.59 11.73
C PRO A 4 -5.45 15.06 11.80
N ASN A 5 -5.77 14.41 10.67
CA ASN A 5 -5.11 13.20 10.18
C ASN A 5 -5.02 11.96 11.08
N SER A 6 -6.15 11.48 11.62
CA SER A 6 -6.26 10.08 12.14
C SER A 6 -5.93 9.02 11.09
N ILE A 7 -5.97 9.39 9.81
CA ILE A 7 -5.69 8.53 8.64
C ILE A 7 -4.19 8.25 8.43
N GLN A 8 -3.31 9.04 9.05
CA GLN A 8 -1.85 8.85 9.01
C GLN A 8 -1.33 8.05 10.21
N LYS A 9 -2.22 7.55 11.08
CA LYS A 9 -1.81 6.65 12.14
C LYS A 9 -1.27 5.36 11.52
N CYS A 10 -0.08 5.01 11.97
CA CYS A 10 0.53 3.72 11.75
C CYS A 10 0.61 2.94 13.06
N ASP A 11 0.76 1.62 12.97
CA ASP A 11 1.08 0.78 14.12
C ASP A 11 2.56 0.85 14.50
N GLU A 12 2.99 0.03 15.44
CA GLU A 12 4.40 -0.05 15.88
C GLU A 12 5.35 -0.37 14.71
N ALA A 13 4.88 -1.12 13.71
CA ALA A 13 5.62 -1.48 12.51
C ALA A 13 5.45 -0.45 11.36
N LYS A 14 5.01 0.78 11.65
CA LYS A 14 4.72 1.84 10.66
C LYS A 14 3.67 1.46 9.59
N ARG A 15 2.92 0.37 9.77
CA ARG A 15 1.87 -0.03 8.84
C ARG A 15 0.66 0.86 9.01
N THR A 16 0.23 1.46 7.91
CA THR A 16 -0.97 2.30 7.85
C THR A 16 -2.23 1.45 7.64
N ALA A 17 -3.41 2.06 7.80
CA ALA A 17 -4.68 1.41 7.49
C ALA A 17 -4.75 0.86 6.04
N LEU A 18 -4.01 1.48 5.10
CA LEU A 18 -3.95 1.03 3.71
C LEU A 18 -3.22 -0.32 3.59
N HIS A 19 -2.11 -0.52 4.31
CA HIS A 19 -1.38 -1.79 4.31
C HIS A 19 -2.29 -2.95 4.73
N TRP A 20 -3.01 -2.78 5.85
CA TRP A 20 -3.97 -3.78 6.34
C TRP A 20 -5.16 -4.01 5.40
N ALA A 21 -5.64 -2.96 4.73
CA ALA A 21 -6.74 -3.10 3.77
C ALA A 21 -6.32 -3.88 2.52
N VAL A 22 -5.08 -3.70 2.06
CA VAL A 22 -4.49 -4.45 0.96
C VAL A 22 -4.22 -5.89 1.35
N ASP A 23 -3.57 -6.12 2.50
CA ASP A 23 -3.25 -7.45 3.04
C ASP A 23 -4.51 -8.33 3.21
N ARG A 24 -5.65 -7.71 3.56
CA ARG A 24 -6.93 -8.41 3.68
C ARG A 24 -7.75 -8.45 2.40
N GLU A 25 -7.24 -7.93 1.29
CA GLU A 25 -7.92 -7.82 -0.01
C GLU A 25 -9.29 -7.11 0.06
N HIS A 26 -9.44 -6.12 0.93
CA HIS A 26 -10.69 -5.39 1.10
C HIS A 26 -10.80 -4.23 0.09
N PHE A 27 -11.12 -4.55 -1.17
CA PHE A 27 -11.17 -3.60 -2.29
C PHE A 27 -11.95 -2.31 -1.99
N ASP A 28 -13.16 -2.42 -1.44
CA ASP A 28 -14.01 -1.26 -1.14
C ASP A 28 -13.36 -0.32 -0.11
N VAL A 29 -12.65 -0.91 0.86
CA VAL A 29 -11.93 -0.16 1.90
C VAL A 29 -10.69 0.49 1.32
N VAL A 30 -9.97 -0.19 0.42
CA VAL A 30 -8.82 0.37 -0.30
C VAL A 30 -9.26 1.59 -1.13
N GLU A 31 -10.29 1.47 -1.97
CA GLU A 31 -10.80 2.61 -2.75
C GLU A 31 -11.31 3.74 -1.84
N PHE A 32 -12.04 3.41 -0.77
CA PHE A 32 -12.49 4.40 0.20
C PHE A 32 -11.32 5.14 0.85
N LEU A 33 -10.31 4.42 1.34
CA LEU A 33 -9.12 5.01 1.94
C LEU A 33 -8.37 5.88 0.93
N LEU A 34 -8.17 5.43 -0.30
CA LEU A 34 -7.50 6.20 -1.35
C LEU A 34 -8.28 7.46 -1.76
N SER A 35 -9.62 7.39 -1.73
CA SER A 35 -10.47 8.56 -2.01
C SER A 35 -10.43 9.61 -0.89
N LYS A 36 -10.13 9.18 0.34
CA LYS A 36 -10.08 10.03 1.54
C LYS A 36 -8.68 10.49 1.89
N THR A 37 -7.67 9.71 1.54
CA THR A 37 -6.26 9.98 1.86
C THR A 37 -5.63 10.76 0.72
N CYS A 38 -4.98 11.86 1.06
CA CYS A 38 -4.15 12.59 0.12
C CYS A 38 -2.96 11.68 -0.25
N PHE A 39 -2.58 11.67 -1.54
CA PHE A 39 -1.47 10.99 -2.23
C PHE A 39 -0.26 10.50 -1.40
N SER A 40 0.05 11.19 -0.30
CA SER A 40 1.13 10.87 0.64
C SER A 40 1.05 9.49 1.29
N LEU A 41 -0.13 8.88 1.47
CA LEU A 41 -0.22 7.58 2.17
C LEU A 41 0.03 6.37 1.25
N VAL A 42 -0.08 6.57 -0.06
CA VAL A 42 0.00 5.49 -1.06
C VAL A 42 1.41 4.89 -1.14
N ASN A 43 2.42 5.75 -0.94
CA ASN A 43 3.83 5.42 -0.92
C ASN A 43 4.39 5.38 0.51
N ALA A 44 3.52 5.34 1.53
CA ALA A 44 3.97 5.12 2.89
C ALA A 44 4.59 3.72 2.95
N ALA A 45 5.81 3.66 3.46
CA ALA A 45 6.52 2.42 3.73
C ALA A 45 6.36 2.05 5.21
N ASP A 46 6.24 0.76 5.48
CA ASP A 46 6.29 0.21 6.83
C ASP A 46 7.74 0.13 7.36
N GLU A 47 7.97 -0.52 8.50
CA GLU A 47 9.32 -0.67 9.08
C GLU A 47 10.26 -1.49 8.20
N ASP A 48 9.72 -2.40 7.40
CA ASP A 48 10.47 -3.25 6.46
C ASP A 48 10.72 -2.53 5.12
N GLY A 49 10.26 -1.28 4.98
CA GLY A 49 10.36 -0.54 3.72
C GLY A 49 9.27 -0.94 2.71
N CYS A 50 8.38 -1.87 3.06
CA CYS A 50 7.31 -2.33 2.20
C CYS A 50 6.20 -1.28 2.13
N THR A 51 5.81 -0.94 0.91
CA THR A 51 4.64 -0.08 0.64
C THR A 51 3.38 -0.91 0.43
N ALA A 52 2.21 -0.28 0.43
CA ALA A 52 0.96 -0.94 0.07
C ALA A 52 1.02 -1.68 -1.28
N LEU A 53 1.86 -1.22 -2.23
CA LEU A 53 2.04 -1.89 -3.51
C LEU A 53 2.86 -3.19 -3.39
N HIS A 54 3.77 -3.30 -2.42
CA HIS A 54 4.49 -4.55 -2.12
C HIS A 54 3.48 -5.61 -1.65
N TYR A 55 2.63 -5.29 -0.67
CA TYR A 55 1.56 -6.19 -0.20
C TYR A 55 0.57 -6.56 -1.32
N ALA A 56 0.28 -5.63 -2.23
CA ALA A 56 -0.58 -5.91 -3.38
C ALA A 56 0.07 -6.83 -4.43
N ALA A 57 1.40 -6.89 -4.46
CA ALA A 57 2.14 -7.72 -5.39
C ALA A 57 2.41 -9.14 -4.87
N THR A 58 2.50 -9.31 -3.54
CA THR A 58 2.54 -10.63 -2.90
C THR A 58 1.17 -11.30 -2.88
N SER A 59 0.09 -10.52 -2.89
CA SER A 59 -1.26 -11.03 -3.13
C SER A 59 -1.49 -11.27 -4.63
N GLU A 60 -2.30 -12.26 -4.99
CA GLU A 60 -2.75 -12.49 -6.38
C GLU A 60 -3.73 -11.39 -6.88
N SER A 61 -3.73 -10.23 -6.21
CA SER A 61 -4.74 -9.19 -6.32
C SER A 61 -4.33 -8.11 -7.32
N GLU A 62 -4.27 -8.49 -8.61
CA GLU A 62 -3.96 -7.58 -9.72
C GLU A 62 -4.84 -6.31 -9.72
N LYS A 63 -6.09 -6.44 -9.25
CA LYS A 63 -7.03 -5.31 -9.12
C LYS A 63 -6.55 -4.27 -8.12
N ILE A 64 -6.02 -4.67 -6.96
CA ILE A 64 -5.54 -3.73 -5.93
C ILE A 64 -4.30 -3.02 -6.43
N ALA A 65 -3.36 -3.74 -7.05
CA ALA A 65 -2.18 -3.16 -7.67
C ALA A 65 -2.55 -2.09 -8.72
N LYS A 66 -3.51 -2.39 -9.60
CA LYS A 66 -4.03 -1.43 -10.60
C LYS A 66 -4.64 -0.19 -9.94
N ILE A 67 -5.39 -0.35 -8.86
CA ILE A 67 -5.98 0.78 -8.13
C ILE A 67 -4.87 1.64 -7.51
N LEU A 68 -3.93 1.04 -6.79
CA LEU A 68 -2.81 1.76 -6.14
C LEU A 68 -1.99 2.57 -7.16
N VAL A 69 -1.63 1.97 -8.30
CA VAL A 69 -0.92 2.66 -9.38
C VAL A 69 -1.76 3.80 -9.97
N ARG A 70 -3.07 3.61 -10.15
CA ARG A 70 -3.99 4.67 -10.63
C ARG A 70 -4.05 5.87 -9.66
N PHE A 71 -3.84 5.62 -8.37
CA PHE A 71 -3.75 6.64 -7.33
C PHE A 71 -2.32 7.15 -7.09
N GLY A 72 -1.36 6.79 -7.94
CA GLY A 72 0.00 7.33 -7.94
C GLY A 72 1.00 6.58 -7.07
N ALA A 73 0.75 5.30 -6.79
CA ALA A 73 1.77 4.44 -6.19
C ALA A 73 3.00 4.32 -7.09
N ASP A 74 4.17 4.51 -6.50
CA ASP A 74 5.45 4.39 -7.19
C ASP A 74 5.90 2.93 -7.16
N PRO A 75 5.93 2.24 -8.32
CA PRO A 75 6.36 0.85 -8.41
C PRO A 75 7.87 0.68 -8.27
N ASN A 76 8.65 1.76 -8.18
CA ASN A 76 10.10 1.72 -8.08
C ASN A 76 10.62 1.88 -6.65
N ILE A 77 9.72 2.05 -5.67
CA ILE A 77 10.14 2.07 -4.25
C ILE A 77 10.64 0.68 -3.90
N CYS A 78 11.85 0.60 -3.36
CA CYS A 78 12.40 -0.63 -2.84
C CYS A 78 12.12 -0.75 -1.34
N ASP A 79 11.90 -1.97 -0.88
CA ASP A 79 11.94 -2.31 0.54
C ASP A 79 13.38 -2.33 1.09
N ASN A 80 13.54 -2.73 2.35
CA ASN A 80 14.84 -2.79 3.01
C ASN A 80 15.79 -3.84 2.43
N ASP A 81 15.26 -4.87 1.75
CA ASP A 81 16.03 -5.89 1.05
C ASP A 81 16.44 -5.45 -0.37
N GLY A 82 15.95 -4.28 -0.81
CA GLY A 82 16.20 -3.73 -2.13
C GLY A 82 15.26 -4.28 -3.19
N GLU A 83 14.20 -4.97 -2.79
CA GLU A 83 13.20 -5.55 -3.67
C GLU A 83 12.14 -4.51 -4.00
N THR A 84 11.75 -4.45 -5.28
CA THR A 84 10.59 -3.68 -5.73
C THR A 84 9.31 -4.49 -5.55
N PRO A 85 8.12 -3.86 -5.56
CA PRO A 85 6.85 -4.58 -5.55
C PRO A 85 6.78 -5.65 -6.65
N LEU A 86 7.36 -5.37 -7.82
CA LEU A 86 7.33 -6.33 -8.92
C LEU A 86 8.26 -7.52 -8.70
N SER A 87 9.37 -7.36 -7.98
CA SER A 87 10.33 -8.45 -7.76
C SER A 87 9.88 -9.45 -6.71
N ILE A 88 9.05 -9.03 -5.75
CA ILE A 88 8.49 -9.91 -4.72
C ILE A 88 7.25 -10.68 -5.18
N ALA A 89 6.72 -10.35 -6.36
CA ALA A 89 5.55 -11.03 -6.90
C ALA A 89 5.88 -12.53 -7.16
N PRO A 90 5.05 -13.47 -6.68
CA PRO A 90 5.29 -14.88 -6.87
C PRO A 90 5.34 -15.22 -8.37
N SER A 91 6.34 -15.99 -8.78
CA SER A 91 6.66 -16.27 -10.18
C SER A 91 5.71 -17.28 -10.89
N PHE A 92 4.48 -17.46 -10.41
CA PHE A 92 3.52 -18.39 -11.03
C PHE A 92 2.84 -17.74 -12.24
N PHE A 93 3.54 -17.78 -13.38
CA PHE A 93 3.03 -17.50 -14.73
C PHE A 93 2.98 -18.78 -15.58
#